data_AF-A0A7R6PIQ7-F1
#
_entry.id   AF-A0A7R6PIQ7-F1
#
_cell.length_a   1.000
_cell.length_b   1.000
_cell.length_c   1.000
_cell.angle_alpha   90.00
_cell.angle_beta   90.00
_cell.angle_gamma   90.00
#
_symmetry.space_group_name_H-M   'P 1'
#
loop_
_entity.id
_entity.type
_entity.pdbx_description
1 polymer ?
#
loop_
_entity_poly.entity_id
_entity_poly.type
_entity_poly.pdbx_seq_one_letter_code
_entity_poly.pdbx_strand_id
1 'polypeptide(L)'
;MMLRKILIICVLVQHSAIASTLSEGALRLIKIGHEIGSRDVALRGQSLLLKGAFDLGDFDAMYEASKQVRYGSKLMGYAPLEREANEILIKLVRKSYDPALYEYALNLLDGSSGFIKNEFLALNLFEESFKVHGNAKSALMAAIIRNESLVPGTKKVQYINELITFAILNHVAGAQAYQEQYIKLDYLSDLNPPSWRIWIDTQTIN
;
A
#
# COMPACT_ATOMS: atom_id res chain seq x y z
N MET A 1 5.22 18.16 -47.65
CA MET A 1 3.88 18.14 -47.01
C MET A 1 4.01 17.33 -45.73
N MET A 2 3.87 17.99 -44.58
CA MET A 2 4.42 17.58 -43.28
C MET A 2 3.68 16.41 -42.63
N LEU A 3 4.44 15.40 -42.18
CA LEU A 3 3.96 14.39 -41.22
C LEU A 3 3.60 15.10 -39.90
N ARG A 4 2.33 15.00 -39.51
CA ARG A 4 1.83 15.41 -38.19
C ARG A 4 2.48 14.54 -37.12
N LYS A 5 3.52 15.05 -36.47
CA LYS A 5 4.05 14.50 -35.21
C LYS A 5 3.11 14.93 -34.08
N ILE A 6 2.19 14.06 -33.70
CA ILE A 6 1.38 14.26 -32.49
C ILE A 6 2.29 13.90 -31.31
N LEU A 7 2.80 14.92 -30.64
CA LEU A 7 3.50 14.80 -29.36
C LEU A 7 2.43 14.52 -28.30
N ILE A 8 2.24 13.25 -27.92
CA ILE A 8 1.41 12.89 -26.77
C ILE A 8 2.24 13.25 -25.53
N ILE A 9 1.97 14.42 -24.96
CA ILE A 9 2.48 14.81 -23.65
C ILE A 9 1.71 13.96 -22.62
N CYS A 10 2.31 12.89 -22.12
CA CYS A 10 1.84 12.23 -20.91
C CYS A 10 2.02 13.22 -19.75
N VAL A 11 0.93 13.88 -19.37
CA VAL A 11 0.88 14.69 -18.15
C VAL A 11 0.95 13.73 -16.97
N LEU A 12 2.15 13.50 -16.45
CA LEU A 12 2.37 12.91 -15.14
C LEU A 12 1.89 13.93 -14.10
N VAL A 13 0.60 13.91 -13.78
CA VAL A 13 0.10 14.59 -12.58
C VAL A 13 0.55 13.74 -11.39
N GLN A 14 1.74 14.01 -10.88
CA GLN A 14 2.10 13.58 -9.53
C GLN A 14 1.19 14.34 -8.56
N HIS A 15 0.05 13.74 -8.19
CA HIS A 15 -0.60 14.10 -6.94
C HIS A 15 0.31 13.56 -5.83
N SER A 16 1.27 14.37 -5.39
CA SER A 16 1.87 14.17 -4.08
C SER A 16 0.73 14.30 -3.08
N ALA A 17 0.22 13.17 -2.58
CA ALA A 17 -0.69 13.16 -1.45
C ALA A 17 0.02 13.88 -0.30
N ILE A 18 -0.37 15.12 -0.05
CA ILE A 18 0.17 15.90 1.06
C ILE A 18 -0.38 15.23 2.31
N ALA A 19 0.48 14.48 3.01
CA ALA A 19 0.14 13.88 4.28
C ALA A 19 -0.36 14.96 5.26
N SER A 20 -1.39 14.65 6.02
CA SER A 20 -1.97 15.55 6.99
C SER A 20 -0.93 15.99 8.03
N THR A 21 -0.73 17.30 8.14
CA THR A 21 0.16 17.89 9.15
C THR A 21 -0.28 17.57 10.58
N LEU A 22 -1.59 17.31 10.77
CA LEU A 22 -2.16 16.94 12.06
C LEU A 22 -1.78 15.51 12.43
N SER A 23 -1.99 14.56 11.52
CA SER A 23 -1.64 13.15 11.75
C SER A 23 -0.12 13.01 11.94
N GLU A 24 0.68 13.74 11.17
CA GLU A 24 2.13 13.76 11.32
C GLU A 24 2.56 14.32 12.69
N GLY A 25 1.99 15.44 13.13
CA GLY A 25 2.27 16.02 14.44
C GLY A 25 1.87 15.07 15.59
N ALA A 26 0.74 14.40 15.45
CA ALA A 26 0.26 13.41 16.40
C ALA A 26 1.22 12.21 16.51
N LEU A 27 1.63 11.66 15.36
CA LEU A 27 2.59 10.54 15.30
C LEU A 27 3.96 10.91 15.89
N ARG A 28 4.45 12.13 15.65
CA ARG A 28 5.70 12.62 16.25
C ARG A 28 5.62 12.65 17.77
N LEU A 29 4.50 13.13 18.33
CA LEU A 29 4.29 13.11 19.79
C LEU A 29 4.22 11.68 20.34
N ILE A 30 3.52 10.77 19.65
CA ILE A 30 3.47 9.36 20.05
C ILE A 30 4.89 8.77 20.07
N LYS A 31 5.68 9.01 19.02
CA LYS A 31 7.06 8.54 18.91
C LYS A 31 7.95 9.09 20.03
N ILE A 32 7.95 10.40 20.24
CA ILE A 32 8.72 11.05 21.33
C ILE A 32 8.31 10.47 22.68
N GLY A 33 7.01 10.31 22.92
CA GLY A 33 6.50 9.71 24.16
C GLY A 33 7.04 8.29 24.40
N HIS A 34 7.14 7.47 23.36
CA HIS A 34 7.78 6.16 23.44
C HIS A 34 9.28 6.24 23.69
N GLU A 35 9.99 7.13 23.00
CA GLU A 35 11.45 7.29 23.13
C GLU A 35 11.88 7.75 24.53
N ILE A 36 11.11 8.66 25.15
CA ILE A 36 11.41 9.17 26.49
C ILE A 36 10.69 8.40 27.62
N GLY A 37 9.92 7.36 27.29
CA GLY A 37 9.11 6.61 28.25
C GLY A 37 7.98 7.41 28.91
N SER A 38 7.53 8.52 28.29
CA SER A 38 6.46 9.36 28.83
C SER A 38 5.10 8.93 28.28
N ARG A 39 4.32 8.26 29.16
CA ARG A 39 2.94 7.88 28.87
C ARG A 39 2.07 9.09 28.53
N ASP A 40 2.23 10.21 29.23
CA ASP A 40 1.41 11.40 29.03
C ASP A 40 1.65 12.04 27.66
N VAL A 41 2.90 12.11 27.21
CA VAL A 41 3.24 12.63 25.88
C VAL A 41 2.66 11.72 24.80
N ALA A 42 2.79 10.40 24.96
CA ALA A 42 2.21 9.43 24.03
C ALA A 42 0.68 9.53 23.97
N LEU A 43 -0.01 9.65 25.11
CA LEU A 43 -1.47 9.79 25.18
C LEU A 43 -1.97 11.11 24.57
N ARG A 44 -1.21 12.20 24.70
CA ARG A 44 -1.54 13.47 24.01
C ARG A 44 -1.45 13.32 22.49
N GLY A 45 -0.40 12.67 22.00
CA GLY A 45 -0.29 12.33 20.58
C GLY A 45 -1.44 11.43 20.11
N GLN A 46 -1.77 10.39 20.87
CA GLN A 46 -2.89 9.49 20.57
C GLN A 46 -4.24 10.22 20.55
N SER A 47 -4.49 11.11 21.51
CA SER A 47 -5.71 11.91 21.55
C SER A 47 -5.82 12.83 20.32
N LEU A 48 -4.71 13.45 19.91
CA LEU A 48 -4.67 14.28 18.70
C LEU A 48 -4.95 13.46 17.44
N LEU A 49 -4.38 12.25 17.36
CA LEU A 49 -4.60 11.33 16.25
C LEU A 49 -6.07 10.91 16.15
N LEU A 50 -6.68 10.51 17.27
CA LEU A 50 -8.09 10.10 17.33
C LEU A 50 -9.04 11.25 16.99
N LYS A 51 -8.72 12.47 17.43
CA LYS A 51 -9.47 13.67 17.06
C LYS A 51 -9.41 13.93 15.55
N GLY A 52 -8.22 13.84 14.94
CA GLY A 52 -8.09 13.91 13.48
C GLY A 52 -8.94 12.86 12.78
N ALA A 53 -8.81 11.62 13.23
CA ALA A 53 -9.48 10.48 12.63
C ALA A 53 -11.01 10.56 12.68
N PHE A 54 -11.59 10.81 13.85
CA PHE A 54 -13.02 10.63 14.08
C PHE A 54 -13.82 11.92 14.16
N ASP A 55 -13.20 13.03 14.57
CA ASP A 55 -13.90 14.31 14.67
C ASP A 55 -13.73 15.13 13.39
N LEU A 56 -12.55 15.06 12.76
CA LEU A 56 -12.22 15.86 11.58
C LEU A 56 -12.30 15.09 10.26
N GLY A 57 -12.51 13.77 10.32
CA GLY A 57 -12.63 12.91 9.12
C GLY A 57 -11.34 12.82 8.31
N ASP A 58 -10.19 13.01 8.95
CA ASP A 58 -8.87 12.91 8.32
C ASP A 58 -8.52 11.44 8.05
N PHE A 59 -8.50 11.05 6.78
CA PHE A 59 -8.23 9.67 6.36
C PHE A 59 -6.81 9.21 6.71
N ASP A 60 -5.82 10.11 6.69
CA ASP A 60 -4.45 9.77 7.11
C ASP A 60 -4.44 9.47 8.61
N ALA A 61 -5.11 10.29 9.41
CA ALA A 61 -5.24 10.06 10.84
C ALA A 61 -6.02 8.77 11.14
N MET A 62 -7.10 8.48 10.42
CA MET A 62 -7.84 7.22 10.55
C MET A 62 -6.97 6.01 10.21
N TYR A 63 -6.20 6.09 9.13
CA TYR A 63 -5.31 5.03 8.68
C TYR A 63 -4.23 4.75 9.73
N GLU A 64 -3.57 5.78 10.23
CA GLU A 64 -2.56 5.67 11.26
C GLU A 64 -3.13 5.20 12.61
N ALA A 65 -4.34 5.66 12.97
CA ALA A 65 -5.05 5.14 14.12
C ALA A 65 -5.32 3.63 14.00
N SER A 66 -5.69 3.15 12.81
CA SER A 66 -5.91 1.71 12.57
C SER A 66 -4.66 0.88 12.85
N LYS A 67 -3.48 1.38 12.44
CA LYS A 67 -2.18 0.73 12.72
C LYS A 67 -1.86 0.71 14.21
N GLN A 68 -2.04 1.84 14.90
CA GLN A 68 -1.79 1.94 16.35
C GLN A 68 -2.70 1.01 17.16
N VAL A 69 -3.98 0.93 16.78
CA VAL A 69 -4.97 0.05 17.42
C VAL A 69 -4.63 -1.43 17.18
N ARG A 70 -4.17 -1.77 15.97
CA ARG A 70 -3.77 -3.15 15.62
C ARG A 70 -2.70 -3.71 16.55
N TYR A 71 -1.66 -2.92 16.84
CA TYR A 71 -0.50 -3.41 17.60
C TYR A 71 -0.60 -3.17 19.11
N GLY A 72 -1.58 -2.40 19.58
CA GLY A 72 -1.65 -2.04 20.99
C GLY A 72 -0.54 -1.06 21.40
N SER A 73 -0.51 -0.70 22.67
CA SER A 73 0.66 -0.02 23.25
C SER A 73 0.78 -0.35 24.73
N LYS A 74 1.91 -0.98 25.09
CA LYS A 74 2.26 -1.25 26.49
C LYS A 74 2.46 0.04 27.28
N LEU A 75 3.05 1.06 26.67
CA LEU A 75 3.28 2.36 27.31
C LEU A 75 1.96 3.06 27.62
N MET A 76 1.00 3.05 26.69
CA MET A 76 -0.30 3.69 26.86
C MET A 76 -1.29 2.84 27.68
N GLY A 77 -1.07 1.52 27.73
CA GLY A 77 -1.81 0.58 28.58
C GLY A 77 -3.02 -0.06 27.90
N TYR A 78 -3.01 -0.21 26.57
CA TYR A 78 -4.08 -0.92 25.84
C TYR A 78 -3.52 -2.09 25.02
N ALA A 79 -4.30 -3.17 24.96
CA ALA A 79 -3.95 -4.37 24.22
C ALA A 79 -4.16 -4.17 22.70
N PRO A 80 -3.51 -5.00 21.86
CA PRO A 80 -3.85 -5.12 20.44
C PRO A 80 -5.34 -5.36 20.21
N LEU A 81 -5.93 -4.61 19.28
CA LEU A 81 -7.35 -4.72 18.89
C LEU A 81 -7.45 -4.92 17.37
N GLU A 82 -7.12 -6.15 16.93
CA GLU A 82 -6.98 -6.47 15.50
C GLU A 82 -8.30 -6.29 14.72
N ARG A 83 -9.43 -6.69 15.32
CA ARG A 83 -10.74 -6.60 14.66
C ARG A 83 -11.13 -5.15 14.41
N GLU A 84 -10.98 -4.29 15.41
CA GLU A 84 -11.30 -2.87 15.33
C GLU A 84 -10.41 -2.17 14.30
N ALA A 85 -9.13 -2.52 14.25
CA ALA A 85 -8.22 -2.05 13.22
C ALA A 85 -8.67 -2.47 11.81
N ASN A 86 -9.10 -3.72 11.64
CA ASN A 86 -9.64 -4.22 10.37
C ASN A 86 -10.91 -3.47 9.95
N GLU A 87 -11.80 -3.17 10.88
CA GLU A 87 -13.02 -2.39 10.60
C GLU A 87 -12.71 -0.97 10.13
N ILE A 88 -11.70 -0.30 10.70
CA ILE A 88 -11.24 1.02 10.24
C ILE A 88 -10.62 0.91 8.84
N LEU A 89 -9.74 -0.07 8.62
CA LEU A 89 -9.09 -0.28 7.32
C LEU A 89 -10.13 -0.52 6.21
N ILE A 90 -11.13 -1.37 6.45
CA ILE A 90 -12.21 -1.64 5.49
C ILE A 90 -13.04 -0.36 5.21
N LYS A 91 -13.29 0.47 6.22
CA LYS A 91 -13.98 1.76 6.01
C LYS A 91 -13.19 2.67 5.07
N LEU A 92 -11.87 2.73 5.20
CA LEU A 92 -10.99 3.51 4.32
C LEU A 92 -10.93 2.94 2.90
N VAL A 93 -10.88 1.62 2.75
CA VAL A 93 -10.97 0.93 1.45
C VAL A 93 -12.26 1.33 0.72
N ARG A 94 -13.40 1.35 1.42
CA ARG A 94 -14.70 1.77 0.84
C ARG A 94 -14.72 3.24 0.41
N LYS A 95 -13.79 4.05 0.90
CA LYS A 95 -13.59 5.45 0.48
C LYS A 95 -12.55 5.60 -0.62
N SER A 96 -12.06 4.49 -1.17
CA SER A 96 -10.96 4.45 -2.14
C SER A 96 -9.74 5.21 -1.63
N TYR A 97 -9.43 5.11 -0.34
CA TYR A 97 -8.23 5.75 0.22
C TYR A 97 -6.99 4.89 -0.09
N ASP A 98 -6.06 5.45 -0.86
CA ASP A 98 -5.00 4.69 -1.53
C ASP A 98 -4.11 3.84 -0.61
N PRO A 99 -3.56 4.36 0.51
CA PRO A 99 -2.77 3.54 1.43
C PRO A 99 -3.56 2.35 2.00
N ALA A 100 -4.87 2.53 2.25
CA ALA A 100 -5.72 1.46 2.73
C ALA A 100 -6.02 0.42 1.64
N LEU A 101 -6.22 0.84 0.38
CA LEU A 101 -6.37 -0.09 -0.76
C LEU A 101 -5.13 -0.99 -0.86
N TYR A 102 -3.94 -0.39 -0.84
CA TYR A 102 -2.68 -1.12 -0.95
C TYR A 102 -2.46 -2.08 0.23
N GLU A 103 -2.59 -1.60 1.48
CA GLU A 103 -2.38 -2.44 2.66
C GLU A 103 -3.40 -3.58 2.73
N TYR A 104 -4.66 -3.30 2.44
CA TYR A 104 -5.70 -4.32 2.48
C TYR A 104 -5.47 -5.38 1.38
N ALA A 105 -5.09 -4.95 0.17
CA ALA A 105 -4.74 -5.86 -0.91
C ALA A 105 -3.57 -6.78 -0.54
N LEU A 106 -2.53 -6.27 0.11
CA LEU A 106 -1.42 -7.09 0.61
C LEU A 106 -1.87 -8.09 1.68
N ASN A 107 -2.70 -7.66 2.62
CA ASN A 107 -3.20 -8.56 3.66
C ASN A 107 -4.05 -9.70 3.07
N LEU A 108 -4.86 -9.41 2.04
CA LEU A 108 -5.61 -10.42 1.29
C LEU A 108 -4.70 -11.32 0.45
N LEU A 109 -3.63 -10.80 -0.13
CA LEU A 109 -2.70 -11.59 -0.93
C LEU A 109 -1.94 -12.61 -0.08
N ASP A 110 -1.56 -12.23 1.14
CA ASP A 110 -0.85 -13.10 2.10
C ASP A 110 -1.79 -13.92 2.99
N GLY A 111 -3.08 -13.56 3.11
CA GLY A 111 -3.99 -14.16 4.08
C GLY A 111 -3.58 -13.87 5.54
N SER A 112 -3.16 -12.63 5.81
CA SER A 112 -2.58 -12.20 7.09
C SER A 112 -3.45 -11.16 7.82
N SER A 113 -3.07 -10.82 9.06
CA SER A 113 -3.70 -9.74 9.85
C SER A 113 -5.21 -9.92 10.07
N GLY A 114 -5.65 -11.18 10.23
CA GLY A 114 -7.05 -11.55 10.41
C GLY A 114 -7.88 -11.60 9.13
N PHE A 115 -7.25 -11.50 7.95
CA PHE A 115 -7.93 -11.60 6.65
C PHE A 115 -7.69 -12.96 5.99
N ILE A 116 -8.73 -13.48 5.31
CA ILE A 116 -8.65 -14.70 4.53
C ILE A 116 -7.99 -14.39 3.19
N LYS A 117 -7.08 -15.28 2.74
CA LYS A 117 -6.40 -15.15 1.46
C LYS A 117 -7.40 -15.01 0.31
N ASN A 118 -7.23 -13.99 -0.53
CA ASN A 118 -8.08 -13.73 -1.69
C ASN A 118 -7.33 -12.95 -2.77
N GLU A 119 -6.69 -13.67 -3.69
CA GLU A 119 -5.86 -13.11 -4.75
C GLU A 119 -6.67 -12.32 -5.78
N PHE A 120 -7.91 -12.72 -6.06
CA PHE A 120 -8.78 -12.01 -7.02
C PHE A 120 -9.17 -10.63 -6.49
N LEU A 121 -9.60 -10.54 -5.22
CA LEU A 121 -9.93 -9.26 -4.61
C LEU A 121 -8.68 -8.40 -4.43
N ALA A 122 -7.54 -8.99 -4.04
CA ALA A 122 -6.26 -8.29 -3.96
C ALA A 122 -5.88 -7.66 -5.31
N LEU A 123 -5.97 -8.41 -6.41
CA LEU A 123 -5.70 -7.91 -7.76
C LEU A 123 -6.58 -6.70 -8.11
N ASN A 124 -7.89 -6.80 -7.85
CA ASN A 124 -8.82 -5.71 -8.13
C ASN A 124 -8.48 -4.45 -7.34
N LEU A 125 -8.11 -4.57 -6.06
CA LEU A 125 -7.74 -3.44 -5.21
C LEU A 125 -6.41 -2.80 -5.63
N PHE A 126 -5.40 -3.59 -6.00
CA PHE A 126 -4.16 -3.05 -6.57
C PHE A 126 -4.42 -2.30 -7.88
N GLU A 127 -5.29 -2.84 -8.74
CA GLU A 127 -5.65 -2.15 -9.98
C GLU A 127 -6.47 -0.89 -9.76
N GLU A 128 -7.38 -0.88 -8.79
CA GLU A 128 -8.09 0.33 -8.40
C GLU A 128 -7.10 1.39 -7.91
N SER A 129 -6.21 1.02 -7.00
CA SER A 129 -5.16 1.88 -6.47
C SER A 129 -4.26 2.46 -7.57
N PHE A 130 -3.87 1.63 -8.55
CA PHE A 130 -3.14 2.10 -9.73
C PHE A 130 -3.96 3.04 -10.61
N LYS A 131 -5.19 2.65 -11.00
CA LYS A 131 -6.01 3.40 -11.97
C LYS A 131 -6.52 4.74 -11.42
N VAL A 132 -6.87 4.78 -10.13
CA VAL A 132 -7.47 5.96 -9.50
C VAL A 132 -6.39 6.89 -8.95
N HIS A 133 -5.33 6.34 -8.34
CA HIS A 133 -4.35 7.12 -7.59
C HIS A 133 -2.95 7.14 -8.20
N GLY A 134 -2.72 6.39 -9.29
CA GLY A 134 -1.39 6.29 -9.90
C GLY A 134 -0.38 5.59 -8.99
N ASN A 135 -0.82 4.72 -8.08
CA ASN A 135 0.08 4.05 -7.14
C ASN A 135 1.00 3.05 -7.87
N ALA A 136 2.29 3.39 -7.95
CA ALA A 136 3.27 2.59 -8.65
C ALA A 136 3.60 1.26 -7.96
N LYS A 137 3.51 1.19 -6.62
CA LYS A 137 3.70 -0.08 -5.89
C LYS A 137 2.55 -1.04 -6.19
N SER A 138 1.33 -0.52 -6.24
CA SER A 138 0.16 -1.30 -6.67
C SER A 138 0.29 -1.77 -8.11
N ALA A 139 0.84 -0.94 -9.01
CA ALA A 139 1.11 -1.35 -10.38
C ALA A 139 2.09 -2.54 -10.46
N LEU A 140 3.19 -2.50 -9.70
CA LEU A 140 4.11 -3.64 -9.59
C LEU A 140 3.39 -4.90 -9.12
N MET A 141 2.63 -4.82 -8.02
CA MET A 141 1.92 -5.98 -7.49
C MET A 141 0.87 -6.55 -8.45
N ALA A 142 0.11 -5.69 -9.14
CA ALA A 142 -0.82 -6.13 -10.17
C ALA A 142 -0.11 -6.81 -11.35
N ALA A 143 1.07 -6.31 -11.77
CA ALA A 143 1.88 -6.93 -12.81
C ALA A 143 2.33 -8.35 -12.40
N ILE A 144 2.83 -8.49 -11.17
CA ILE A 144 3.28 -9.76 -10.60
C ILE A 144 2.14 -10.77 -10.55
N ILE A 145 1.02 -10.42 -9.91
CA ILE A 145 -0.14 -11.32 -9.74
C ILE A 145 -0.63 -11.84 -11.09
N ARG A 146 -0.66 -10.98 -12.12
CA ARG A 146 -1.08 -11.35 -13.48
C ARG A 146 -0.04 -12.18 -14.21
N ASN A 147 1.25 -11.91 -14.03
CA ASN A 147 2.32 -12.65 -14.71
C ASN A 147 2.46 -14.07 -14.15
N GLU A 148 2.51 -14.19 -12.82
CA GLU A 148 2.56 -15.45 -12.06
C GLU A 148 1.22 -16.22 -12.11
N SER A 149 0.18 -15.64 -12.73
CA SER A 149 -1.13 -16.27 -12.90
C SER A 149 -1.78 -16.73 -11.59
N LEU A 150 -1.53 -16.02 -10.48
CA LEU A 150 -2.14 -16.33 -9.18
C LEU A 150 -3.67 -16.26 -9.24
N VAL A 151 -4.19 -15.51 -10.22
CA VAL A 151 -5.61 -15.50 -10.58
C VAL A 151 -5.77 -15.99 -12.02
N PRO A 152 -6.17 -17.25 -12.23
CA PRO A 152 -6.27 -17.85 -13.57
C PRO A 152 -7.15 -17.04 -14.52
N GLY A 153 -6.76 -16.98 -15.80
CA GLY A 153 -7.50 -16.26 -16.84
C GLY A 153 -7.33 -14.73 -16.85
N THR A 154 -6.51 -14.17 -15.94
CA THR A 154 -6.26 -12.72 -15.89
C THR A 154 -4.97 -12.30 -16.60
N LYS A 155 -4.13 -13.22 -17.07
CA LYS A 155 -2.87 -12.90 -17.75
C LYS A 155 -3.11 -12.15 -19.07
N LYS A 156 -2.60 -10.92 -19.16
CA LYS A 156 -2.68 -10.06 -20.35
C LYS A 156 -1.32 -9.37 -20.56
N VAL A 157 -0.51 -9.90 -21.47
CA VAL A 157 0.90 -9.49 -21.66
C VAL A 157 1.07 -7.98 -21.86
N GLN A 158 0.25 -7.37 -22.70
CA GLN A 158 0.31 -5.92 -22.95
C GLN A 158 0.08 -5.12 -21.66
N TYR A 159 -0.93 -5.49 -20.87
CA TYR A 159 -1.26 -4.79 -19.64
C TYR A 159 -0.22 -5.04 -18.53
N ILE A 160 0.36 -6.24 -18.47
CA ILE A 160 1.51 -6.53 -17.58
C ILE A 160 2.69 -5.61 -17.93
N ASN A 161 2.99 -5.45 -19.22
CA ASN A 161 4.07 -4.58 -19.69
C ASN A 161 3.81 -3.11 -19.34
N GLU A 162 2.57 -2.63 -19.44
CA GLU A 162 2.19 -1.28 -19.03
C GLU A 162 2.43 -1.07 -17.53
N LEU A 163 1.90 -1.98 -16.70
CA LEU A 163 2.01 -1.91 -15.24
C LEU A 163 3.46 -1.94 -14.77
N ILE A 164 4.27 -2.88 -15.27
CA ILE A 164 5.67 -2.98 -14.86
C ILE A 164 6.50 -1.80 -15.36
N THR A 165 6.23 -1.30 -16.57
CA THR A 165 6.91 -0.10 -17.09
C THR A 165 6.59 1.12 -16.24
N PHE A 166 5.33 1.28 -15.85
CA PHE A 166 4.92 2.35 -14.95
C PHE A 166 5.66 2.27 -13.60
N ALA A 167 5.74 1.08 -13.01
CA ALA A 167 6.47 0.87 -11.76
C ALA A 167 7.97 1.19 -11.89
N ILE A 168 8.62 0.79 -12.99
CA ILE A 168 10.04 1.09 -13.27
C ILE A 168 10.26 2.60 -13.42
N LEU A 169 9.42 3.29 -14.20
CA LEU A 169 9.52 4.74 -14.42
C LEU A 169 9.31 5.54 -13.14
N ASN A 170 8.58 4.99 -12.17
CA ASN A 170 8.40 5.57 -10.84
C ASN A 170 9.38 5.02 -9.79
N HIS A 171 10.45 4.34 -10.22
CA HIS A 171 11.52 3.85 -9.37
C HIS A 171 11.05 2.94 -8.21
N VAL A 172 10.04 2.11 -8.46
CA VAL A 172 9.61 1.12 -7.47
C VAL A 172 10.70 0.05 -7.34
N ALA A 173 11.17 -0.14 -6.12
CA ALA A 173 12.21 -1.13 -5.81
C ALA A 173 11.80 -2.54 -6.29
N GLY A 174 12.75 -3.28 -6.86
CA GLY A 174 12.53 -4.62 -7.42
C GLY A 174 11.80 -4.68 -8.76
N ALA A 175 11.18 -3.59 -9.26
CA ALA A 175 10.40 -3.64 -10.50
C ALA A 175 11.24 -3.99 -11.73
N GLN A 176 12.42 -3.38 -11.87
CA GLN A 176 13.32 -3.67 -12.99
C GLN A 176 13.86 -5.10 -12.92
N ALA A 177 14.31 -5.53 -11.73
CA ALA A 177 14.78 -6.90 -11.52
C ALA A 177 13.68 -7.93 -11.84
N TYR A 178 12.44 -7.67 -11.41
CA TYR A 178 11.30 -8.52 -11.72
C TYR A 178 11.03 -8.60 -13.23
N GLN A 179 11.08 -7.48 -13.96
CA GLN A 179 10.89 -7.49 -15.42
C GLN A 179 11.95 -8.33 -16.13
N GLU A 180 13.23 -8.13 -15.79
CA GLU A 180 14.33 -8.88 -16.42
C GLU A 180 14.23 -10.37 -16.13
N GLN A 181 13.92 -10.74 -14.88
CA GLN A 181 13.92 -12.14 -14.44
C GLN A 181 12.64 -12.88 -14.83
N TYR A 182 11.46 -12.31 -14.63
CA TYR A 182 10.19 -13.06 -14.69
C TYR A 182 9.31 -12.73 -15.89
N ILE A 183 9.57 -11.61 -16.59
CA ILE A 183 8.78 -11.21 -17.77
C ILE A 183 9.55 -11.45 -19.06
N LYS A 184 10.80 -10.97 -19.15
CA LYS A 184 11.59 -11.05 -20.40
C LYS A 184 12.17 -12.43 -20.65
N LEU A 185 12.60 -13.10 -19.58
CA LEU A 185 13.28 -14.38 -19.67
C LEU A 185 12.33 -15.59 -19.60
N ASP A 186 11.01 -15.37 -19.50
CA ASP A 186 9.95 -16.39 -19.42
C ASP A 186 10.40 -17.62 -18.61
N TYR A 187 10.81 -17.38 -17.36
CA TYR A 187 11.66 -18.28 -16.58
C TYR A 187 11.04 -19.66 -16.34
N LEU A 188 11.91 -20.63 -16.02
CA LEU A 188 11.58 -22.04 -15.72
C LEU A 188 10.89 -22.27 -14.36
N SER A 189 10.69 -21.23 -13.53
CA SER A 189 10.17 -21.39 -12.17
C SER A 189 9.33 -20.19 -11.71
N ASP A 190 8.15 -20.49 -11.16
CA ASP A 190 7.22 -19.49 -10.60
C ASP A 190 7.79 -18.79 -9.37
N LEU A 191 7.53 -17.48 -9.26
CA LEU A 191 7.82 -16.72 -8.04
C LEU A 191 6.78 -17.05 -6.97
N ASN A 192 7.15 -17.90 -6.01
CA ASN A 192 6.27 -18.30 -4.90
C ASN A 192 6.89 -17.99 -3.53
N PRO A 193 6.95 -16.71 -3.13
CA PRO A 193 7.50 -16.33 -1.84
C PRO A 193 6.56 -16.79 -0.71
N PRO A 194 7.10 -17.08 0.49
CA PRO A 194 6.28 -17.42 1.66
C PRO A 194 5.37 -16.26 2.12
N SER A 195 5.73 -15.02 1.79
CA SER A 195 4.91 -13.82 1.94
C SER A 195 5.32 -12.79 0.91
N TRP A 196 4.33 -12.19 0.25
CA TRP A 196 4.54 -11.10 -0.69
C TRP A 196 5.02 -9.84 0.01
N ARG A 197 4.53 -9.57 1.22
CA ARG A 197 5.03 -8.45 2.04
C ARG A 197 6.53 -8.58 2.31
N ILE A 198 6.98 -9.76 2.74
CA ILE A 198 8.42 -10.03 2.96
C ILE A 198 9.20 -9.87 1.66
N TRP A 199 8.69 -10.42 0.55
CA TRP A 199 9.36 -10.29 -0.74
C TRP A 199 9.55 -8.81 -1.13
N ILE A 200 8.51 -7.98 -1.02
CA ILE A 200 8.58 -6.54 -1.30
C ILE A 200 9.63 -5.86 -0.41
N ASP A 201 9.63 -6.15 0.89
CA ASP A 201 10.58 -5.55 1.84
C ASP A 201 12.02 -5.89 1.46
N THR A 202 12.30 -7.12 1.02
CA THR A 202 13.65 -7.51 0.55
C THR A 202 14.10 -6.78 -0.72
N GLN A 203 13.16 -6.29 -1.53
CA GLN A 203 13.50 -5.49 -2.71
C GLN A 203 13.90 -4.06 -2.35
N THR A 204 13.45 -3.53 -1.20
CA THR A 204 13.77 -2.16 -0.77
C THR A 204 15.14 -2.00 -0.12
N ILE A 205 15.78 -3.11 0.26
CA ILE A 205 17.09 -3.14 0.93
C ILE A 205 18.24 -3.25 -0.09
N ASN A 206 17.94 -3.60 -1.34
CA ASN A 206 18.88 -3.76 -2.45
C ASN A 206 18.79 -2.61 -3.44
#